data_AF-A0A374VE01-F1
#
_entry.id   AF-A0A374VE01-F1
#
_cell.length_a   1.000
_cell.length_b   1.000
_cell.length_c   1.000
_cell.angle_alpha   90.00
_cell.angle_beta   90.00
_cell.angle_gamma   90.00
#
_symmetry.space_group_name_H-M   'P 1'
#
loop_
_entity.id
_entity.type
_entity.pdbx_description
1 polymer ?
#
loop_
_entity_poly.entity_id
_entity_poly.type
_entity_poly.pdbx_seq_one_letter_code
_entity_poly.pdbx_strand_id
1 'polypeptide(L)'
;MEKNFKLNQLFVSLMVLGCSFGFVSCDDDDNNIPIEPNTKNAWGEFTGTMQIFSLEPEQVLADEIPEATSVAATVKNDTVYFNNFPIRDLVATLVPEDQVDDIVEAIGEVKYKIGYEAMLSEAKDSIYMTYDPKPMELTVPLSEDAAIAVKVKVSATQKGSYELSSKNYKFEIKADEVTVDDEPFDKFPVSLVKFEMKKDK
;
A
#
# COMPACT_ATOMS: atom_id res chain seq x y z
N MET A 1 -47.51 -64.35 -30.53
CA MET A 1 -46.40 -63.62 -29.87
C MET A 1 -45.96 -64.51 -28.71
N GLU A 2 -45.05 -65.45 -28.94
CA GLU A 2 -43.57 -65.28 -28.84
C GLU A 2 -43.14 -64.96 -27.39
N LYS A 3 -42.21 -65.65 -26.71
CA LYS A 3 -41.16 -66.61 -27.10
C LYS A 3 -40.71 -67.39 -25.85
N ASN A 4 -40.28 -68.63 -26.08
CA ASN A 4 -39.49 -69.46 -25.17
C ASN A 4 -38.21 -68.75 -24.71
N PHE A 5 -37.72 -69.05 -23.50
CA PHE A 5 -36.27 -69.10 -23.30
C PHE A 5 -35.88 -70.14 -22.24
N LYS A 6 -35.07 -71.11 -22.68
CA LYS A 6 -34.52 -72.21 -21.89
C LYS A 6 -33.17 -71.79 -21.29
N LEU A 7 -33.01 -72.20 -20.04
CA LEU A 7 -31.85 -72.76 -19.36
C LEU A 7 -30.45 -72.71 -20.02
N ASN A 8 -29.52 -72.23 -19.20
CA ASN A 8 -28.12 -72.62 -18.98
C ASN A 8 -27.03 -72.44 -20.04
N GLN A 9 -25.88 -72.08 -19.46
CA GLN A 9 -24.52 -72.47 -19.83
C GLN A 9 -23.79 -71.58 -20.84
N LEU A 10 -22.95 -70.68 -20.31
CA LEU A 10 -21.52 -70.72 -20.65
C LEU A 10 -20.68 -69.90 -19.64
N PHE A 11 -19.59 -70.53 -19.19
CA PHE A 11 -18.52 -69.98 -18.38
C PHE A 11 -17.70 -68.96 -19.18
N VAL A 12 -17.37 -67.79 -18.59
CA VAL A 12 -16.08 -67.12 -18.82
C VAL A 12 -15.64 -66.43 -17.54
N SER A 13 -14.52 -66.92 -17.00
CA SER A 13 -13.72 -66.34 -15.94
C SER A 13 -13.20 -64.95 -16.31
N LEU A 14 -13.40 -63.95 -15.46
CA LEU A 14 -12.66 -62.68 -15.50
C LEU A 14 -12.23 -62.25 -14.08
N MET A 15 -11.13 -62.85 -13.65
CA MET A 15 -9.91 -62.23 -13.13
C MET A 15 -9.96 -60.79 -12.55
N VAL A 16 -9.30 -60.66 -11.39
CA VAL A 16 -8.52 -59.52 -10.86
C VAL A 16 -9.23 -58.50 -9.95
N LEU A 17 -8.98 -58.73 -8.65
CA LEU A 17 -8.69 -57.76 -7.58
C LEU A 17 -8.22 -56.38 -8.06
N GLY A 18 -8.95 -55.32 -7.73
CA GLY A 18 -8.49 -53.97 -8.00
C GLY A 18 -9.27 -52.91 -7.23
N CYS A 19 -8.67 -52.48 -6.11
CA CYS A 19 -8.79 -51.15 -5.51
C CYS A 19 -10.20 -50.55 -5.34
N SER A 20 -10.70 -50.66 -4.10
CA SER A 20 -11.57 -49.64 -3.52
C SER A 20 -10.83 -48.30 -3.48
N PHE A 21 -10.84 -47.56 -4.58
CA PHE A 21 -10.70 -46.12 -4.56
C PHE A 21 -12.01 -45.56 -4.00
N GLY A 22 -12.13 -45.55 -2.67
CA GLY A 22 -12.91 -44.51 -2.04
C GLY A 22 -12.28 -43.20 -2.50
N PHE A 23 -13.00 -42.43 -3.31
CA PHE A 23 -12.71 -41.02 -3.43
C PHE A 23 -12.87 -40.45 -2.02
N VAL A 24 -11.77 -40.40 -1.28
CA VAL A 24 -11.59 -39.34 -0.30
C VAL A 24 -11.50 -38.11 -1.19
N SER A 25 -12.65 -37.50 -1.42
CA SER A 25 -12.67 -36.07 -1.64
C SER A 25 -11.98 -35.51 -0.42
N CYS A 26 -10.70 -35.17 -0.54
CA CYS A 26 -10.18 -34.06 0.20
C CYS A 26 -11.04 -32.90 -0.27
N ASP A 27 -12.15 -32.73 0.43
CA ASP A 27 -12.74 -31.42 0.65
C ASP A 27 -11.57 -30.64 1.24
N ASP A 28 -10.81 -30.01 0.34
CA ASP A 28 -9.84 -28.97 0.62
C ASP A 28 -10.68 -27.76 1.03
N ASP A 29 -11.46 -27.98 2.09
CA ASP A 29 -12.24 -27.01 2.83
C ASP A 29 -11.16 -26.23 3.58
N ASP A 30 -10.47 -25.40 2.80
CA ASP A 30 -9.70 -24.27 3.25
C ASP A 30 -10.47 -23.73 4.44
N ASN A 31 -9.85 -23.84 5.61
CA ASN A 31 -10.33 -23.24 6.86
C ASN A 31 -10.34 -21.72 6.69
N ASN A 32 -11.22 -21.20 5.84
CA ASN A 32 -11.54 -19.80 5.70
C ASN A 32 -12.46 -19.48 6.87
N ILE A 33 -11.89 -19.58 8.07
CA ILE A 33 -12.48 -19.07 9.30
C ILE A 33 -12.94 -17.66 8.95
N PRO A 34 -14.24 -17.34 9.06
CA PRO A 34 -14.72 -16.01 8.75
C PRO A 34 -13.90 -15.00 9.53
N ILE A 35 -13.11 -14.17 8.82
CA ILE A 35 -12.30 -13.15 9.45
C ILE A 35 -13.28 -12.15 10.07
N GLU A 36 -13.36 -12.13 11.39
CA GLU A 36 -14.21 -11.18 12.10
C GLU A 36 -13.71 -9.75 11.82
N PRO A 37 -14.54 -8.90 11.19
CA PRO A 37 -14.15 -7.53 10.85
C PRO A 37 -13.79 -6.71 12.09
N ASN A 38 -12.54 -6.27 12.15
CA ASN A 38 -12.04 -5.38 13.19
C ASN A 38 -10.87 -4.53 12.65
N THR A 39 -10.52 -3.46 13.36
CA THR A 39 -9.50 -2.51 12.90
C THR A 39 -8.11 -3.11 12.73
N LYS A 40 -7.80 -4.22 13.41
CA LYS A 40 -6.50 -4.92 13.27
C LYS A 40 -6.36 -5.63 11.93
N ASN A 41 -7.45 -5.85 11.18
CA ASN A 41 -7.35 -6.45 9.85
C ASN A 41 -6.53 -5.58 8.89
N ALA A 42 -6.43 -4.26 9.13
CA ALA A 42 -5.57 -3.36 8.38
C ALA A 42 -4.08 -3.47 8.75
N TRP A 43 -3.68 -4.19 9.81
CA TRP A 43 -2.28 -4.31 10.19
C TRP A 43 -1.53 -5.27 9.27
N GLY A 44 -0.32 -4.90 8.85
CA GLY A 44 0.54 -5.72 8.02
C GLY A 44 1.48 -4.87 7.16
N GLU A 45 2.15 -5.53 6.23
CA GLU A 45 3.00 -4.90 5.21
C GLU A 45 2.17 -4.55 3.97
N PHE A 46 2.50 -3.43 3.36
CA PHE A 46 1.83 -2.87 2.20
C PHE A 46 2.87 -2.44 1.17
N THR A 47 2.57 -2.72 -0.09
CA THR A 47 3.31 -2.22 -1.25
C THR A 47 2.36 -1.49 -2.19
N GLY A 48 2.85 -0.45 -2.87
CA GLY A 48 2.02 0.35 -3.75
C GLY A 48 2.75 1.54 -4.34
N THR A 49 1.98 2.58 -4.65
CA THR A 49 2.47 3.79 -5.29
C THR A 49 2.14 5.05 -4.49
N MET A 50 3.04 6.02 -4.62
CA MET A 50 2.89 7.39 -4.16
C MET A 50 2.87 8.32 -5.37
N GLN A 51 1.99 9.32 -5.37
CA GLN A 51 1.92 10.35 -6.40
C GLN A 51 1.77 11.72 -5.76
N ILE A 52 2.48 12.72 -6.30
CA ILE A 52 2.46 14.11 -5.82
C ILE A 52 1.73 14.98 -6.84
N PHE A 53 0.74 15.74 -6.38
CA PHE A 53 -0.05 16.67 -7.20
C PHE A 53 0.13 18.09 -6.64
N SER A 54 0.69 19.00 -7.44
CA SER A 54 0.74 20.43 -7.09
C SER A 54 -0.68 21.01 -7.08
N LEU A 55 -0.99 21.81 -6.05
CA LEU A 55 -2.28 22.50 -5.88
C LEU A 55 -2.23 23.96 -6.35
N GLU A 56 -1.12 24.41 -6.93
CA GLU A 56 -0.99 25.78 -7.44
C GLU A 56 -1.76 26.00 -8.75
N PRO A 57 -2.40 27.17 -8.94
CA PRO A 57 -3.35 27.43 -10.02
C PRO A 57 -2.74 27.49 -11.44
N GLU A 58 -1.42 27.53 -11.60
CA GLU A 58 -0.75 27.73 -12.90
C GLU A 58 -0.13 26.47 -13.52
N GLN A 59 -0.15 25.33 -12.82
CA GLN A 59 0.47 24.07 -13.27
C GLN A 59 -0.53 22.97 -13.65
N VAL A 60 -1.83 23.28 -13.72
CA VAL A 60 -2.87 22.32 -14.13
C VAL A 60 -2.88 22.17 -15.67
N LEU A 61 -1.84 21.57 -16.23
CA LEU A 61 -2.00 20.83 -17.48
C LEU A 61 -2.85 19.61 -17.13
N ALA A 62 -4.14 19.67 -17.46
CA ALA A 62 -5.17 18.69 -17.09
C ALA A 62 -4.92 17.26 -17.60
N ASP A 63 -3.82 17.00 -18.30
CA ASP A 63 -3.50 15.75 -18.99
C ASP A 63 -2.19 15.08 -18.53
N GLU A 64 -1.40 15.69 -17.63
CA GLU A 64 -0.20 15.05 -17.09
C GLU A 64 -0.54 14.26 -15.81
N ILE A 65 -0.57 12.94 -15.93
CA ILE A 65 -0.68 12.06 -14.77
C ILE A 65 0.68 12.10 -14.07
N PRO A 66 0.77 12.58 -12.80
CA PRO A 66 2.04 12.63 -12.11
C PRO A 66 2.63 11.23 -11.98
N GLU A 67 3.95 11.15 -12.10
CA GLU A 67 4.68 9.89 -12.01
C GLU A 67 4.38 9.17 -10.70
N ALA A 68 4.21 7.84 -10.79
CA ALA A 68 3.93 7.00 -9.64
C ALA A 68 5.24 6.41 -9.11
N THR A 69 5.64 6.81 -7.91
CA THR A 69 6.81 6.27 -7.23
C THR A 69 6.43 5.04 -6.42
N SER A 70 7.21 3.96 -6.50
CA SER A 70 6.99 2.78 -5.65
C SER A 70 7.22 3.12 -4.18
N VAL A 71 6.36 2.61 -3.30
CA VAL A 71 6.47 2.81 -1.85
C VAL A 71 6.06 1.55 -1.09
N ALA A 72 6.69 1.34 0.07
CA ALA A 72 6.35 0.29 1.01
C ALA A 72 6.08 0.88 2.39
N ALA A 73 5.10 0.33 3.09
CA ALA A 73 4.71 0.77 4.41
C ALA A 73 4.28 -0.40 5.30
N THR A 74 4.58 -0.30 6.58
CA THR A 74 4.06 -1.20 7.61
C THR A 74 2.94 -0.48 8.36
N VAL A 75 1.74 -1.06 8.42
CA VAL A 75 0.65 -0.57 9.26
C VAL A 75 0.62 -1.41 10.54
N LYS A 76 0.80 -0.76 11.70
CA LYS A 76 0.79 -1.46 12.98
C LYS A 76 0.23 -0.56 14.07
N ASN A 77 -0.67 -1.13 14.87
CA ASN A 77 -1.39 -0.41 15.93
C ASN A 77 -2.20 0.76 15.36
N ASP A 78 -1.72 1.97 15.59
CA ASP A 78 -2.30 3.29 15.27
C ASP A 78 -1.36 4.11 14.38
N THR A 79 -0.38 3.46 13.72
CA THR A 79 0.67 4.16 12.97
C THR A 79 0.98 3.46 11.65
N VAL A 80 1.13 4.26 10.59
CA VAL A 80 1.74 3.87 9.31
C VAL A 80 3.23 4.20 9.38
N TYR A 81 4.07 3.21 9.09
CA TYR A 81 5.52 3.32 9.12
C TYR A 81 6.07 3.20 7.70
N PHE A 82 6.79 4.23 7.26
CA PHE A 82 7.63 4.19 6.07
C PHE A 82 9.07 4.05 6.53
N ASN A 83 9.74 2.98 6.12
CA ASN A 83 11.17 2.80 6.42
C ASN A 83 12.05 3.54 5.44
N ASN A 84 11.58 3.72 4.21
CA ASN A 84 12.24 4.48 3.16
C ASN A 84 11.19 5.32 2.41
N PHE A 85 10.88 6.49 2.97
CA PHE A 85 9.94 7.44 2.39
C PHE A 85 10.58 8.13 1.17
N PRO A 86 9.93 8.18 0.00
CA PRO A 86 10.51 8.80 -1.18
C PRO A 86 10.67 10.32 -0.98
N ILE A 87 11.89 10.82 -1.17
CA ILE A 87 12.25 12.24 -1.00
C ILE A 87 12.84 12.89 -2.25
N ARG A 88 12.94 12.14 -3.37
CA ARG A 88 13.61 12.59 -4.59
C ARG A 88 13.05 13.93 -5.08
N ASP A 89 11.73 14.03 -5.22
CA ASP A 89 11.08 15.23 -5.76
C ASP A 89 11.33 16.45 -4.87
N LEU A 90 11.35 16.26 -3.54
CA LEU A 90 11.70 17.32 -2.61
C LEU A 90 13.16 17.76 -2.81
N VAL A 91 14.11 16.82 -2.89
CA VAL A 91 15.52 17.12 -3.14
C VAL A 91 15.72 17.82 -4.48
N ALA A 92 15.03 17.40 -5.54
CA ALA A 92 15.08 18.01 -6.87
C ALA A 92 14.63 19.49 -6.88
N THR A 93 13.80 19.92 -5.92
CA THR A 93 13.46 21.35 -5.78
C THR A 93 14.56 22.17 -5.09
N LEU A 94 15.42 21.52 -4.29
CA LEU A 94 16.42 22.15 -3.43
C LEU A 94 17.78 22.30 -4.11
N VAL A 95 18.13 21.37 -4.99
CA VAL A 95 19.46 21.27 -5.60
C VAL A 95 19.38 21.19 -7.13
N PRO A 96 20.48 21.45 -7.85
CA PRO A 96 20.56 21.18 -9.29
C PRO A 96 20.31 19.71 -9.63
N GLU A 97 19.66 19.44 -10.77
CA GLU A 97 19.26 18.09 -11.21
C GLU A 97 20.42 17.09 -11.28
N ASP A 98 21.62 17.56 -11.65
CA ASP A 98 22.83 16.73 -11.74
C ASP A 98 23.39 16.27 -10.38
N GLN A 99 22.85 16.76 -9.27
CA GLN A 99 23.24 16.41 -7.89
C GLN A 99 22.15 15.63 -7.14
N VAL A 100 20.95 15.47 -7.71
CA VAL A 100 19.80 14.89 -7.00
C VAL A 100 20.08 13.45 -6.56
N ASP A 101 20.60 12.62 -7.46
CA ASP A 101 20.87 11.21 -7.18
C ASP A 101 21.91 11.04 -6.07
N ASP A 102 23.03 11.76 -6.18
CA ASP A 102 24.12 11.72 -5.21
C ASP A 102 23.65 12.17 -3.81
N ILE A 103 22.80 13.20 -3.75
CA ILE A 103 22.26 13.72 -2.48
C ILE A 103 21.21 12.77 -1.89
N VAL A 104 20.33 12.19 -2.70
CA VAL A 104 19.37 11.19 -2.24
C VAL A 104 20.10 9.95 -1.70
N GLU A 105 21.18 9.51 -2.36
CA GLU A 105 22.02 8.42 -1.87
C GLU A 105 22.72 8.78 -0.55
N ALA A 106 23.27 10.00 -0.44
CA ALA A 106 23.94 10.48 0.76
C ALA A 106 23.00 10.61 1.97
N ILE A 107 21.73 10.96 1.74
CA ILE A 107 20.69 10.96 2.79
C ILE A 107 20.36 9.52 3.22
N GLY A 108 20.29 8.60 2.26
CA GLY A 108 19.94 7.21 2.50
C GLY A 108 18.46 7.01 2.87
N GLU A 109 18.19 6.02 3.72
CA GLU A 109 16.82 5.65 4.10
C GLU A 109 16.17 6.70 5.02
N VAL A 110 15.06 7.30 4.55
CA VAL A 110 14.28 8.26 5.33
C VAL A 110 13.11 7.57 6.01
N LYS A 111 13.11 7.55 7.34
CA LYS A 111 12.00 7.00 8.13
C LYS A 111 10.93 8.06 8.37
N TYR A 112 9.69 7.75 8.03
CA TYR A 112 8.55 8.62 8.30
C TYR A 112 7.37 7.86 8.91
N LYS A 113 6.65 8.49 9.83
CA LYS A 113 5.56 7.86 10.58
C LYS A 113 4.33 8.75 10.58
N ILE A 114 3.18 8.16 10.32
CA ILE A 114 1.90 8.86 10.31
C ILE A 114 0.98 8.18 11.31
N GLY A 115 0.62 8.89 12.38
CA GLY A 115 -0.37 8.42 13.36
C GLY A 115 -1.79 8.49 12.78
N TYR A 116 -2.65 7.59 13.23
CA TYR A 116 -4.06 7.58 12.84
C TYR A 116 -4.99 7.00 13.90
N GLU A 117 -6.25 7.43 13.84
CA GLU A 117 -7.37 6.76 14.51
C GLU A 117 -8.18 5.94 13.50
N ALA A 118 -8.40 4.66 13.79
CA ALA A 118 -9.16 3.75 12.92
C ALA A 118 -10.57 3.46 13.43
N MET A 119 -11.53 3.42 12.50
CA MET A 119 -12.92 3.08 12.76
C MET A 119 -13.45 2.15 11.67
N LEU A 120 -14.15 1.08 12.08
CA LEU A 120 -14.81 0.17 11.15
C LEU A 120 -16.03 0.86 10.50
N SER A 121 -16.28 0.61 9.22
CA SER A 121 -17.49 1.06 8.54
C SER A 121 -18.74 0.41 9.14
N GLU A 122 -19.90 1.03 8.95
CA GLU A 122 -21.19 0.47 9.40
C GLU A 122 -21.49 -0.88 8.73
N ALA A 123 -21.13 -0.99 7.45
CA ALA A 123 -21.24 -2.23 6.66
C ALA A 123 -20.20 -3.29 7.05
N LYS A 124 -19.21 -2.95 7.89
CA LYS A 124 -18.11 -3.82 8.32
C LYS A 124 -17.30 -4.43 7.17
N ASP A 125 -17.21 -3.70 6.07
CA ASP A 125 -16.47 -4.06 4.86
C ASP A 125 -15.16 -3.27 4.70
N SER A 126 -15.03 -2.16 5.43
CA SER A 126 -13.93 -1.19 5.30
C SER A 126 -13.51 -0.65 6.66
N ILE A 127 -12.27 -0.20 6.76
CA ILE A 127 -11.71 0.51 7.91
C ILE A 127 -11.33 1.92 7.45
N TYR A 128 -11.92 2.92 8.07
CA TYR A 128 -11.57 4.32 7.84
C TYR A 128 -10.49 4.77 8.81
N MET A 129 -9.54 5.57 8.33
CA MET A 129 -8.42 6.09 9.13
C MET A 129 -8.40 7.62 9.07
N THR A 130 -8.39 8.27 10.23
CA THR A 130 -8.21 9.73 10.35
C THR A 130 -6.78 9.98 10.78
N TYR A 131 -5.99 10.69 9.96
CA TYR A 131 -4.56 10.86 10.19
C TYR A 131 -4.23 12.13 10.96
N ASP A 132 -3.15 12.04 11.75
CA ASP A 132 -2.51 13.16 12.45
C ASP A 132 -1.00 13.13 12.13
N PRO A 133 -0.60 13.51 10.89
CA PRO A 133 0.81 13.53 10.51
C PRO A 133 1.57 14.60 11.29
N LYS A 134 2.81 14.28 11.65
CA LYS A 134 3.76 15.27 12.18
C LYS A 134 4.58 15.85 11.04
N PRO A 135 5.15 17.06 11.20
CA PRO A 135 6.10 17.58 10.23
C PRO A 135 7.22 16.58 9.93
N MET A 136 7.62 16.48 8.66
CA MET A 136 8.79 15.71 8.25
C MET A 136 10.02 16.62 8.36
N GLU A 137 11.09 16.11 8.96
CA GLU A 137 12.36 16.82 9.11
C GLU A 137 13.46 16.03 8.40
N LEU A 138 14.29 16.74 7.64
CA LEU A 138 15.36 16.17 6.83
C LEU A 138 16.60 17.08 6.90
N THR A 139 17.78 16.48 6.89
CA THR A 139 19.04 17.21 6.70
C THR A 139 19.55 16.87 5.31
N VAL A 140 19.71 17.89 4.47
CA VAL A 140 20.17 17.72 3.08
C VAL A 140 21.63 18.15 3.00
N PRO A 141 22.57 17.22 2.76
CA PRO A 141 23.98 17.56 2.57
C PRO A 141 24.17 18.24 1.21
N LEU A 142 24.79 19.42 1.20
CA LEU A 142 25.15 20.15 -0.02
C LEU A 142 26.63 19.94 -0.39
N SER A 143 27.48 19.65 0.60
CA SER A 143 28.89 19.29 0.43
C SER A 143 29.42 18.59 1.71
N GLU A 144 30.72 18.27 1.77
CA GLU A 144 31.33 17.65 2.97
C GLU A 144 31.15 18.48 4.25
N ASP A 145 31.13 19.81 4.14
CA ASP A 145 31.10 20.73 5.28
C ASP A 145 29.79 21.57 5.35
N ALA A 146 28.85 21.36 4.43
CA ALA A 146 27.62 22.15 4.35
C ALA A 146 26.37 21.27 4.24
N ALA A 147 25.37 21.57 5.05
CA ALA A 147 24.05 20.95 5.01
C ALA A 147 22.98 21.98 5.38
N ILE A 148 21.77 21.76 4.87
CA ILE A 148 20.59 22.56 5.18
C ILE A 148 19.55 21.73 5.93
N ALA A 149 18.83 22.36 6.86
CA ALA A 149 17.71 21.74 7.56
C ALA A 149 16.41 21.99 6.78
N VAL A 150 15.75 20.93 6.35
CA VAL A 150 14.48 20.98 5.63
C VAL A 150 13.37 20.47 6.53
N LYS A 151 12.28 21.24 6.64
CA LYS A 151 11.10 20.84 7.39
C LYS A 151 9.88 21.00 6.50
N VAL A 152 9.14 19.92 6.34
CA VAL A 152 7.88 19.87 5.58
C VAL A 152 6.75 19.80 6.58
N LYS A 153 5.90 20.82 6.59
CA LYS A 153 4.65 20.81 7.34
C LYS A 153 3.66 19.92 6.61
N VAL A 154 3.15 18.92 7.30
CA VAL A 154 2.24 17.93 6.72
C VAL A 154 0.89 17.98 7.44
N SER A 155 -0.20 17.89 6.68
CA SER A 155 -1.56 17.70 7.22
C SER A 155 -2.31 16.60 6.48
N ALA A 156 -3.47 16.22 7.00
CA ALA A 156 -4.41 15.32 6.34
C ALA A 156 -5.82 15.84 6.53
N THR A 157 -6.55 16.01 5.43
CA THR A 157 -7.94 16.53 5.44
C THR A 157 -8.96 15.44 5.16
N GLN A 158 -8.60 14.44 4.36
CA GLN A 158 -9.46 13.30 4.02
C GLN A 158 -9.10 12.08 4.85
N LYS A 159 -10.11 11.23 5.09
CA LYS A 159 -9.90 9.92 5.71
C LYS A 159 -9.30 8.95 4.70
N GLY A 160 -8.40 8.11 5.16
CA GLY A 160 -7.98 6.93 4.42
C GLY A 160 -8.99 5.81 4.52
N SER A 161 -8.88 4.83 3.63
CA SER A 161 -9.72 3.64 3.60
C SER A 161 -8.91 2.38 3.34
N TYR A 162 -9.16 1.34 4.14
CA TYR A 162 -8.72 -0.03 3.89
C TYR A 162 -9.94 -0.91 3.65
N GLU A 163 -10.01 -1.57 2.49
CA GLU A 163 -11.11 -2.47 2.15
C GLU A 163 -10.74 -3.92 2.51
N LEU A 164 -11.59 -4.60 3.29
CA LEU A 164 -11.30 -5.94 3.81
C LEU A 164 -11.21 -7.00 2.70
N SER A 165 -12.06 -6.88 1.67
CA SER A 165 -12.18 -7.86 0.57
C SER A 165 -11.00 -7.78 -0.40
N SER A 166 -10.70 -6.57 -0.88
CA SER A 166 -9.67 -6.32 -1.90
C SER A 166 -8.27 -6.17 -1.30
N LYS A 167 -8.19 -5.90 0.01
CA LYS A 167 -6.99 -5.50 0.74
C LYS A 167 -6.35 -4.20 0.22
N ASN A 168 -7.10 -3.40 -0.52
CA ASN A 168 -6.66 -2.10 -1.00
C ASN A 168 -6.64 -1.11 0.17
N TYR A 169 -5.59 -0.31 0.22
CA TYR A 169 -5.39 0.74 1.21
C TYR A 169 -5.07 2.05 0.49
N LYS A 170 -5.92 3.06 0.68
CA LYS A 170 -5.78 4.36 0.03
C LYS A 170 -5.84 5.47 1.06
N PHE A 171 -4.97 6.46 0.91
CA PHE A 171 -5.07 7.69 1.67
C PHE A 171 -4.30 8.82 1.01
N GLU A 172 -4.49 10.02 1.54
CA GLU A 172 -3.78 11.20 1.11
C GLU A 172 -3.34 12.04 2.30
N ILE A 173 -2.21 12.72 2.12
CA ILE A 173 -1.69 13.76 3.01
C ILE A 173 -1.35 14.98 2.14
N LYS A 174 -1.11 16.10 2.79
CA LYS A 174 -0.79 17.36 2.14
C LYS A 174 0.53 17.88 2.68
N ALA A 175 1.46 18.20 1.78
CA ALA A 175 2.62 19.01 2.09
C ALA A 175 2.18 20.48 2.01
N ASP A 176 1.97 21.10 3.17
CA ASP A 176 1.40 22.45 3.28
C ASP A 176 2.44 23.54 3.05
N GLU A 177 3.66 23.32 3.53
CA GLU A 177 4.70 24.33 3.58
C GLU A 177 6.05 23.63 3.74
N VAL A 178 7.07 24.15 3.06
CA VAL A 178 8.47 23.73 3.23
C VAL A 178 9.26 24.90 3.77
N THR A 179 10.08 24.65 4.78
CA THR A 179 11.07 25.61 5.28
C THR A 179 12.48 25.04 5.14
N VAL A 180 13.43 25.90 4.74
CA VAL A 180 14.86 25.61 4.66
C VAL A 180 15.56 26.51 5.68
N ASP A 181 16.30 25.92 6.63
CA ASP A 181 16.94 26.62 7.74
C ASP A 181 15.99 27.57 8.49
N ASP A 182 14.75 27.08 8.71
CA ASP A 182 13.61 27.78 9.31
C ASP A 182 13.11 29.03 8.52
N GLU A 183 13.56 29.22 7.29
CA GLU A 183 13.01 30.21 6.35
C GLU A 183 12.04 29.56 5.35
N PRO A 184 10.90 30.20 5.02
CA PRO A 184 9.96 29.69 4.02
C PRO A 184 10.61 29.43 2.66
N PHE A 185 10.29 28.29 2.04
CA PHE A 185 10.80 27.87 0.75
C PHE A 185 9.69 27.76 -0.30
N ASP A 186 9.40 28.88 -0.95
CA ASP A 186 8.26 29.02 -1.87
C ASP A 186 8.42 28.28 -3.21
N LYS A 187 9.59 27.68 -3.48
CA LYS A 187 9.81 26.89 -4.71
C LYS A 187 9.17 25.50 -4.65
N PHE A 188 8.79 25.04 -3.46
CA PHE A 188 8.03 23.81 -3.32
C PHE A 188 6.55 24.15 -3.18
N PRO A 189 5.73 23.90 -4.22
CA PRO A 189 4.32 24.26 -4.18
C PRO A 189 3.58 23.42 -3.15
N VAL A 190 2.49 23.97 -2.61
CA VAL A 190 1.54 23.22 -1.79
C VAL A 190 1.09 21.99 -2.58
N SER A 191 1.28 20.80 -2.03
CA SER A 191 1.13 19.54 -2.78
C SER A 191 0.27 18.53 -2.05
N LEU A 192 -0.60 17.84 -2.79
CA LEU A 192 -1.35 16.68 -2.33
C LEU A 192 -0.59 15.41 -2.67
N VAL A 193 -0.31 14.58 -1.67
CA VAL A 193 0.40 13.31 -1.81
C VAL A 193 -0.59 12.17 -1.64
N LYS A 194 -0.81 11.39 -2.70
CA LYS A 194 -1.74 10.26 -2.72
C LYS A 194 -0.99 8.95 -2.62
N PHE A 195 -1.50 8.04 -1.80
CA PHE A 195 -1.00 6.69 -1.62
C PHE A 195 -2.06 5.70 -2.08
N GLU A 196 -1.69 4.82 -3.00
CA GLU A 196 -2.49 3.66 -3.39
C GLU A 196 -1.68 2.40 -3.17
N MET A 197 -2.05 1.64 -2.13
CA MET A 197 -1.30 0.47 -1.70
C MET A 197 -2.20 -0.74 -1.56
N LYS A 198 -1.57 -1.91 -1.52
CA LYS A 198 -2.23 -3.18 -1.29
C LYS A 198 -1.48 -3.94 -0.22
N LYS A 199 -2.24 -4.58 0.67
CA LYS A 199 -1.64 -5.42 1.71
C LYS A 199 -0.96 -6.61 1.06
N ASP A 200 0.27 -6.87 1.48
CA ASP A 200 1.00 -8.05 1.06
C ASP A 200 0.29 -9.33 1.57
N LYS A 201 0.59 -10.47 0.94
CA LYS A 201 -0.09 -11.73 1.20
C LYS A 201 0.23 -12.31 2.57
#